data_AF-A0A849RQI4-F1
#
_entry.id   AF-A0A849RQI4-F1
#
_cell.length_a   1.000
_cell.length_b   1.000
_cell.length_c   1.000
_cell.angle_alpha   90.00
_cell.angle_beta   90.00
_cell.angle_gamma   90.00
#
_symmetry.space_group_name_H-M   'P 1'
#
loop_
_entity.id
_entity.type
_entity.pdbx_description
1 polymer ?
#
loop_
_entity_poly.entity_id
_entity_poly.type
_entity_poly.pdbx_seq_one_letter_code
_entity_poly.pdbx_strand_id
1 'polypeptide(L)' 'MAQLFGGGSGAGGGSTASTLLSLVPFALIFVIFYFLVILPQQKRSKQQKALLEALKKGDKVVTASGIWGTVS' A
#
# COMPACT_ATOMS: atom_id res chain seq x y z
N MET A 1 12.44 37.58 -4.49
CA MET A 1 12.49 36.25 -3.86
C MET A 1 11.11 35.77 -3.37
N ALA A 2 10.02 36.02 -4.11
CA ALA A 2 8.66 35.69 -3.64
C ALA A 2 7.67 35.34 -4.76
N GLN A 3 8.08 34.48 -5.70
CA GLN A 3 7.16 33.68 -6.51
C GLN A 3 7.73 32.27 -6.67
N LEU A 4 7.85 31.65 -5.50
CA LEU A 4 8.10 30.23 -5.25
C LEU A 4 6.72 29.53 -5.33
N PHE A 5 6.64 28.44 -6.10
CA PHE A 5 5.58 27.42 -6.06
C PHE A 5 4.13 27.89 -6.31
N GLY A 6 3.71 27.85 -7.58
CA GLY A 6 2.30 28.08 -7.93
C GLY A 6 1.96 27.73 -9.37
N GLY A 7 2.53 26.64 -9.91
CA GLY A 7 2.18 26.14 -11.24
C GLY A 7 0.94 25.25 -11.21
N GLY A 8 -0.19 25.76 -10.70
CA GLY A 8 -1.49 25.11 -10.89
C GLY A 8 -1.81 25.12 -12.37
N SER A 9 -1.66 23.96 -13.03
CA SER A 9 -1.99 23.78 -14.43
C SER A 9 -3.47 24.07 -14.66
N GLY A 10 -3.73 25.21 -15.30
CA GLY A 10 -5.05 25.78 -15.51
C GLY A 10 -6.01 24.83 -16.20
N ALA A 11 -7.21 24.74 -15.63
CA ALA A 11 -8.40 24.27 -16.32
C ALA A 11 -8.78 25.29 -17.40
N GLY A 12 -8.24 25.09 -18.61
CA GLY A 12 -8.62 25.83 -19.81
C GLY A 12 -9.17 24.84 -20.83
N GLY A 13 -10.38 25.12 -21.34
CA GLY A 13 -11.08 24.27 -22.31
C GLY A 13 -10.19 23.83 -23.46
N GLY A 14 -9.83 22.55 -23.45
CA GLY A 14 -9.03 21.89 -24.47
C GLY A 14 -9.70 20.58 -24.85
N SER A 15 -9.72 20.29 -26.14
CA SER A 15 -10.22 19.07 -26.79
C SER A 15 -10.05 17.80 -25.94
N THR A 16 -10.98 16.83 -26.05
CA THR A 16 -11.03 15.58 -25.25
C THR A 16 -9.70 14.81 -25.17
N ALA A 17 -8.87 14.90 -26.22
CA ALA A 17 -7.51 14.35 -26.23
C ALA A 17 -6.59 14.99 -25.17
N SER A 18 -6.73 16.30 -24.96
CA SER A 18 -6.00 17.08 -23.95
C SER A 18 -6.43 16.68 -22.53
N THR A 19 -7.71 16.40 -22.31
CA THR A 19 -8.23 15.92 -21.01
C THR A 19 -7.68 14.54 -20.67
N LEU A 20 -7.68 13.60 -21.63
CA LEU A 20 -7.09 12.27 -21.41
C LEU A 20 -5.61 12.37 -21.08
N LEU A 21 -4.86 13.23 -21.78
CA LEU A 21 -3.44 13.43 -21.53
C LEU A 21 -3.17 14.05 -20.14
N SER A 22 -4.07 14.91 -19.64
CA SER A 22 -4.00 15.48 -18.29
C SER A 22 -4.32 14.50 -17.16
N LEU A 23 -5.04 13.42 -17.45
CA LEU A 23 -5.36 12.35 -16.50
C LEU A 23 -4.27 11.27 -16.40
N VAL A 24 -3.36 11.20 -17.38
CA VAL A 24 -2.19 10.30 -17.37
C VAL A 24 -1.39 10.38 -16.07
N PRO A 25 -0.95 11.56 -15.56
CA PRO A 25 -0.18 11.63 -14.32
C PRO A 25 -0.96 11.13 -13.09
N PHE A 26 -2.26 11.39 -13.01
CA PHE A 26 -3.10 10.87 -11.93
C PHE A 26 -3.21 9.35 -11.96
N ALA A 27 -3.43 8.76 -13.15
CA ALA A 27 -3.47 7.31 -13.32
C ALA A 27 -2.11 6.67 -12.98
N LEU A 28 -1.00 7.29 -13.38
CA LEU A 28 0.36 6.81 -13.11
C LEU A 28 0.66 6.76 -11.60
N ILE A 29 0.25 7.80 -10.85
CA ILE A 29 0.34 7.83 -9.38
C ILE A 29 -0.50 6.72 -8.76
N PHE A 30 -1.75 6.54 -9.19
CA PHE A 30 -2.62 5.46 -8.71
C PHE A 30 -1.99 4.07 -8.93
N VAL A 31 -1.39 3.84 -10.10
CA VAL A 31 -0.71 2.58 -10.42
C VAL A 31 0.50 2.36 -9.51
N ILE A 32 1.34 3.39 -9.30
CA ILE A 32 2.51 3.30 -8.42
C ILE A 32 2.09 2.96 -6.99
N PHE A 33 1.13 3.72 -6.42
CA PHE A 33 0.64 3.46 -5.06
C PHE A 33 -0.04 2.10 -4.94
N TYR A 34 -0.83 1.69 -5.93
CA TYR A 34 -1.44 0.36 -5.96
C TYR A 34 -0.37 -0.73 -5.91
N PHE A 35 0.66 -0.63 -6.74
CA PHE A 35 1.73 -1.63 -6.79
C PHE A 35 2.59 -1.63 -5.52
N LEU A 36 2.92 -0.45 -4.99
CA LEU A 36 3.68 -0.31 -3.75
C LEU A 36 2.93 -0.79 -2.52
N VAL A 37 1.60 -0.76 -2.49
CA VAL A 37 0.80 -1.16 -1.32
C VAL A 37 0.31 -2.62 -1.42
N ILE A 38 -0.10 -3.09 -2.60
CA ILE A 38 -0.63 -4.45 -2.80
C ILE A 38 0.45 -5.53 -2.53
N LEU A 39 1.69 -5.27 -2.94
CA LEU A 39 2.80 -6.23 -2.84
C LEU A 39 3.32 -6.43 -1.40
N PRO A 40 3.57 -5.39 -0.59
CA PRO A 40 4.03 -5.58 0.79
C PRO A 40 2.93 -6.10 1.71
N GLN A 41 1.66 -5.72 1.50
CA GLN A 41 0.56 -6.20 2.35
C GLN A 41 0.38 -7.70 2.22
N GLN A 42 0.35 -8.24 1.00
CA GLN A 42 0.22 -9.68 0.79
C GLN A 42 1.35 -10.46 1.46
N LYS A 43 2.59 -9.91 1.49
CA LYS A 43 3.72 -10.57 2.14
C LYS A 43 3.55 -10.66 3.66
N ARG A 44 3.06 -9.61 4.32
CA ARG A 44 2.79 -9.61 5.77
C ARG A 44 1.65 -10.57 6.14
N SER A 45 0.56 -10.56 5.37
CA SER A 45 -0.57 -11.46 5.61
C SER A 45 -0.20 -12.93 5.39
N LYS A 46 0.65 -13.22 4.40
CA LYS A 46 1.16 -14.59 4.17
C LYS A 46 2.07 -15.05 5.31
N GLN A 47 2.95 -14.18 5.81
CA GLN A 47 3.84 -14.52 6.94
C GLN A 47 3.06 -14.80 8.23
N GLN A 48 2.02 -14.00 8.52
CA GLN A 48 1.15 -14.24 9.68
C GLN A 48 0.37 -15.54 9.54
N LYS A 49 -0.20 -15.82 8.36
CA LYS A 49 -0.88 -17.11 8.11
C LYS A 49 0.06 -18.31 8.21
N ALA A 50 1.26 -18.20 7.62
CA ALA A 50 2.27 -19.25 7.70
C ALA A 50 2.75 -19.50 9.14
N LEU A 51 2.87 -18.44 9.96
CA LEU A 51 3.16 -18.58 11.38
C LEU A 51 2.03 -19.35 12.09
N LEU A 52 0.76 -18.99 11.83
CA LEU A 52 -0.38 -19.68 12.43
C LEU A 52 -0.52 -21.15 11.98
N GLU A 53 -0.20 -21.46 10.72
CA GLU A 53 -0.19 -22.84 10.20
C GLU A 53 0.98 -23.67 10.73
N ALA A 54 2.15 -23.05 10.93
CA ALA A 54 3.31 -23.70 11.54
C ALA A 54 3.08 -24.03 13.02
N LEU A 55 2.19 -23.29 13.69
CA LEU A 55 1.79 -23.53 15.07
C LEU A 55 0.75 -24.64 15.15
N LYS A 56 1.14 -25.79 15.70
CA LYS A 56 0.24 -26.92 15.91
C LYS A 56 -0.39 -26.85 17.30
N LYS A 57 -1.55 -27.50 17.47
CA LYS A 57 -2.15 -27.73 18.78
C LYS A 57 -1.14 -28.45 19.68
N GLY A 58 -0.78 -27.82 20.79
CA GLY A 58 0.24 -28.28 21.74
C GLY A 58 1.55 -27.48 21.71
N ASP A 59 1.77 -26.60 20.73
CA ASP A 59 3.02 -25.82 20.66
C ASP A 59 3.05 -24.69 21.69
N LYS A 60 4.19 -24.60 22.40
CA LYS A 60 4.47 -23.50 23.32
C LYS A 60 4.90 -22.27 22.52
N VAL A 61 4.10 -21.22 22.59
CA VAL A 61 4.34 -19.95 21.92
C VAL A 61 4.65 -18.85 22.92
N VAL A 62 5.67 -18.06 22.57
CA VAL A 62 5.97 -16.81 23.26
C VAL A 62 5.43 -15.69 22.39
N THR A 63 4.39 -15.04 22.87
CA THR A 63 3.80 -13.88 22.19
C THR A 63 4.67 -12.63 22.39
N ALA A 64 4.49 -11.60 21.55
CA ALA A 64 5.31 -10.38 21.57
C ALA A 64 5.30 -9.62 22.92
N SER A 65 4.35 -9.91 23.80
CA SER A 65 4.25 -9.37 25.16
C SER A 65 4.97 -10.22 26.22
N GLY A 66 5.69 -11.28 25.82
CA GLY A 66 6.39 -12.18 26.74
C GLY A 66 5.48 -13.21 27.42
N ILE A 67 4.23 -13.36 26.95
CA ILE A 67 3.30 -14.34 27.51
C ILE A 67 3.60 -15.71 26.92
N TRP A 68 3.84 -16.67 27.82
CA TRP A 68 4.00 -18.09 27.52
C TRP A 68 2.61 -18.73 27.45
N GLY A 69 2.21 -19.18 26.27
CA GLY A 69 0.93 -19.84 26.05
C GLY A 69 1.13 -21.13 25.26
N THR A 70 0.23 -22.09 25.42
CA THR A 70 0.17 -23.28 24.57
C THR A 70 -0.97 -23.09 23.59
N VAL A 71 -0.72 -23.30 22.29
CA VAL A 71 -1.76 -23.23 21.24
C VAL A 71 -2.67 -24.45 21.41
N SER A 72 -3.97 -24.26 21.66
CA SER A 72 -4.95 -25.35 21.91
C SER A 72 -5.83 -25.68 20.70
#